data_AF-A0A081RL22-F1
#
_entry.id   AF-A0A081RL22-F1
#
_cell.length_a   1.000
_cell.length_b   1.000
_cell.length_c   1.000
_cell.angle_alpha   90.00
_cell.angle_beta   90.00
_cell.angle_gamma   90.00
#
_symmetry.space_group_name_H-M   'P 1'
#
loop_
_entity.id
_entity.type
_entity.pdbx_description
1 polymer ?
#
loop_
_entity_poly.entity_id
_entity_poly.type
_entity_poly.pdbx_seq_one_letter_code
_entity_poly.pdbx_strand_id
1 'polypeptide(L)' 'MGKTFAVIGDPINHSLSPNIHSAAFRELNLDCSYIAYRIPKEELAEGIEGLKKIKIDGFNVTIPHK' A
#
# COMPACT_ATOMS: atom_id res chain seq x y z
N MET A 1 -5.38 -13.91 -11.37
CA MET A 1 -4.24 -12.98 -11.23
C MET A 1 -4.53 -12.17 -10.00
N GLY A 2 -3.70 -12.29 -8.97
CA GLY A 2 -3.97 -11.70 -7.67
C GLY A 2 -3.93 -10.18 -7.70
N LYS A 3 -4.68 -9.54 -6.80
CA LYS A 3 -4.70 -8.08 -6.65
C LYS A 3 -3.64 -7.63 -5.66
N THR A 4 -3.07 -6.45 -5.85
CA THR A 4 -2.09 -5.86 -4.95
C THR A 4 -2.58 -4.52 -4.44
N PHE A 5 -2.53 -4.35 -3.12
CA PHE A 5 -2.88 -3.11 -2.44
C PHE A 5 -1.71 -2.61 -1.60
N ALA A 6 -1.72 -1.32 -1.25
CA ALA A 6 -0.69 -0.75 -0.37
C ALA A 6 -1.23 0.30 0.60
N VAL A 7 -0.37 0.69 1.54
CA VAL A 7 -0.47 1.96 2.26
C VAL A 7 0.79 2.78 2.00
N ILE A 8 0.64 4.07 1.70
CA ILE A 8 1.74 5.01 1.48
C ILE A 8 1.88 6.04 2.59
N GLY A 9 3.10 6.40 2.94
CA GLY A 9 3.43 7.39 3.97
C GLY A 9 4.93 7.45 4.27
N ASP A 10 5.32 8.35 5.18
CA ASP A 10 6.67 8.43 5.72
C ASP A 10 6.66 9.03 7.15
N PRO A 11 7.06 8.29 8.21
CA PRO A 11 7.45 6.88 8.20
C PRO A 11 6.25 5.94 8.05
N ILE A 12 6.43 4.81 7.35
CA ILE A 12 5.36 3.83 7.10
C ILE A 12 5.48 2.52 7.89
N ASN A 13 6.65 2.26 8.48
CA ASN A 13 7.00 0.96 9.08
C ASN A 13 6.14 0.59 10.32
N HIS A 14 5.50 1.58 10.94
CA HIS A 14 4.62 1.36 12.10
C HIS A 14 3.17 1.06 11.70
N SER A 15 2.84 1.08 10.41
CA SER A 15 1.49 0.81 9.96
C SER A 15 1.09 -0.64 10.23
N LEU A 16 -0.03 -0.83 10.92
CA LEU A 16 -0.64 -2.14 11.11
C LEU A 16 -1.50 -2.57 9.91
N SER A 17 -1.75 -1.68 8.94
CA SER A 17 -2.59 -1.96 7.77
C SER A 17 -2.19 -3.25 7.03
N PRO A 18 -0.90 -3.54 6.74
CA PRO A 18 -0.53 -4.79 6.09
C PRO A 18 -0.97 -6.03 6.86
N ASN A 19 -0.83 -6.03 8.19
CA ASN A 19 -1.25 -7.16 9.02
C ASN A 19 -2.77 -7.32 9.02
N ILE A 20 -3.51 -6.22 9.16
CA ILE A 20 -4.97 -6.22 9.19
C ILE A 20 -5.54 -6.71 7.85
N HIS A 21 -5.12 -6.10 6.74
CA HIS A 21 -5.65 -6.43 5.42
C HIS A 21 -5.22 -7.83 4.97
N SER A 22 -3.98 -8.26 5.23
CA SER A 22 -3.55 -9.62 4.88
C SER A 22 -4.31 -10.68 5.67
N ALA A 23 -4.61 -10.43 6.94
CA ALA A 23 -5.46 -11.32 7.74
C ALA A 23 -6.88 -11.41 7.16
N ALA A 24 -7.48 -10.27 6.78
CA ALA A 24 -8.80 -10.24 6.16
C ALA A 24 -8.84 -10.94 4.79
N PHE A 25 -7.82 -10.75 3.95
CA PHE A 25 -7.73 -11.43 2.65
C PHE A 25 -7.62 -12.94 2.81
N ARG A 26 -6.83 -13.41 3.77
CA ARG A 26 -6.72 -14.85 4.08
C ARG A 26 -8.04 -15.43 4.57
N GLU A 27 -8.72 -14.75 5.49
CA GLU A 27 -10.02 -15.21 6.03
C GLU A 27 -11.08 -15.32 4.92
N LEU A 28 -11.07 -14.38 3.97
CA LEU A 28 -12.03 -14.34 2.87
C LEU A 28 -11.61 -15.17 1.64
N ASN A 29 -10.49 -15.90 1.70
CA ASN A 29 -9.91 -16.65 0.58
C ASN A 29 -9.72 -15.78 -0.68
N LEU A 30 -9.29 -14.53 -0.50
CA LEU A 30 -9.01 -13.60 -1.60
C LEU A 30 -7.55 -13.71 -2.03
N ASP A 31 -7.33 -13.87 -3.34
CA ASP A 31 -6.01 -13.78 -3.97
C ASP A 31 -5.55 -12.31 -4.04
N CYS A 32 -5.21 -11.76 -2.88
CA CYS A 32 -4.84 -10.36 -2.69
C CYS A 32 -3.59 -10.25 -1.80
N SER A 33 -2.74 -9.26 -2.08
CA SER A 33 -1.62 -8.86 -1.22
C SER A 33 -1.77 -7.42 -0.74
N TYR A 34 -1.22 -7.11 0.44
CA TYR A 34 -1.21 -5.75 0.99
C TYR A 34 0.17 -5.40 1.54
N ILE A 35 0.78 -4.32 1.06
CA ILE A 35 2.14 -3.90 1.45
C ILE A 35 2.19 -2.49 2.07
N ALA A 36 3.22 -2.22 2.87
CA ALA A 36 3.59 -0.86 3.24
C ALA A 36 4.64 -0.35 2.24
N TYR A 37 4.37 0.79 1.61
CA TYR A 37 5.30 1.39 0.65
C TYR A 37 5.68 2.80 1.11
N ARG A 38 6.96 2.98 1.42
CA ARG A 38 7.46 4.28 1.89
C ARG A 38 7.62 5.20 0.70
N ILE A 39 7.00 6.37 0.77
CA ILE A 39 7.23 7.46 -0.19
C ILE A 39 7.62 8.68 0.62
N PRO A 40 8.85 9.22 0.49
CA PRO A 40 9.22 10.50 1.10
C PRO A 40 8.28 11.63 0.66
N LYS A 41 8.09 12.65 1.51
CA LYS A 41 7.15 13.76 1.25
C LYS A 41 7.40 14.46 -0.10
N GLU A 42 8.66 14.58 -0.46
CA GLU A 42 9.16 15.27 -1.64
C GLU A 42 9.02 14.43 -2.92
N GLU A 43 8.77 13.13 -2.78
CA GLU A 43 8.75 12.15 -3.89
C GLU A 43 7.35 11.63 -4.20
N LEU A 44 6.28 12.27 -3.71
CA LEU A 44 4.91 11.78 -3.85
C LEU A 44 4.52 11.50 -5.32
N ALA A 45 4.82 12.44 -6.21
CA ALA A 45 4.49 12.29 -7.63
C ALA A 45 5.22 11.10 -8.27
N GLU A 46 6.52 10.98 -8.05
CA GLU A 46 7.33 9.89 -8.58
C GLU A 46 6.93 8.53 -7.98
N GLY A 47 6.67 8.49 -6.68
CA GLY A 47 6.21 7.29 -5.99
C GLY A 47 4.85 6.79 -6.52
N ILE A 48 3.90 7.68 -6.79
CA ILE A 48 2.62 7.32 -7.41
C ILE A 48 2.83 6.77 -8.83
N GLU A 49 3.72 7.36 -9.62
CA GLU A 49 4.04 6.83 -10.95
C GLU A 49 4.70 5.44 -10.87
N GLY A 50 5.54 5.20 -9.86
CA GLY A 50 6.07 3.88 -9.55
C GLY A 50 4.97 2.85 -9.26
N LEU A 51 4.00 3.20 -8.43
CA LEU A 51 2.85 2.36 -8.09
C LEU A 51 1.96 2.03 -9.31
N LYS A 52 1.78 3.00 -10.22
CA LYS A 52 1.06 2.78 -11.49
C LYS A 52 1.81 1.81 -12.40
N LYS A 53 3.14 1.93 -12.51
CA LYS A 53 3.98 1.05 -13.35
C LYS A 53 3.91 -0.42 -12.91
N ILE A 54 3.83 -0.67 -11.60
CA ILE A 54 3.66 -2.03 -11.05
C ILE A 54 2.20 -2.50 -11.03
N LYS A 55 1.27 -1.71 -11.57
CA LYS A 55 -0.16 -2.02 -11.69
C LYS A 55 -0.83 -2.35 -10.36
N ILE A 56 -0.62 -1.52 -9.34
CA ILE A 56 -1.32 -1.67 -8.07
C ILE A 56 -2.84 -1.44 -8.25
N ASP A 57 -3.66 -2.22 -7.56
CA ASP A 57 -5.13 -2.15 -7.64
C ASP A 57 -5.71 -1.04 -6.75
N GLY A 58 -4.94 -0.56 -5.78
CA GLY A 58 -5.32 0.57 -4.94
C GLY A 58 -4.39 0.77 -3.75
N PHE A 59 -4.48 1.92 -3.10
CA PHE A 59 -3.69 2.18 -1.89
C PHE A 59 -4.39 3.14 -0.93
N ASN A 60 -4.09 3.00 0.35
CA ASN A 60 -4.43 3.97 1.39
C ASN A 60 -3.32 5.01 1.52
N VAL A 61 -3.68 6.20 2.01
CA VAL A 61 -2.76 7.32 2.22
C VAL A 61 -2.72 7.67 3.71
N THR A 62 -1.51 7.81 4.26
CA THR A 62 -1.28 8.33 5.61
C THR A 62 -0.33 9.53 5.59
N ILE A 63 -0.06 10.10 6.77
CA ILE A 63 0.85 11.24 6.95
C ILE A 63 2.21 10.90 6.28
N PRO A 64 2.80 11.85 5.54
CA PRO A 64 2.42 13.25 5.36
C PRO A 64 1.64 13.55 4.07
N HIS A 65 1.05 12.54 3.42
CA HIS A 65 0.52 12.63 2.04
C HIS A 65 -0.99 12.88 1.94
N LYS A 66 -1.69 13.04 3.07
CA LYS A 66 -3.11 13.43 3.10
C LYS A 66 -3.24 14.94 2.90
#